data_AF-A0A7Y4RJI8-F1
#
_entry.id   AF-A0A7Y4RJI8-F1
#
_cell.length_a   1.000
_cell.length_b   1.000
_cell.length_c   1.000
_cell.angle_alpha   90.00
_cell.angle_beta   90.00
_cell.angle_gamma   90.00
#
_symmetry.space_group_name_H-M   'P 1'
#
loop_
_entity.id
_entity.type
_entity.pdbx_description
1 polymer ?
#
loop_
_entity_poly.entity_id
_entity_poly.type
_entity_poly.pdbx_seq_one_letter_code
_entity_poly.pdbx_strand_id
1 'polypeptide(L)'
;MKKPVFGLLLGGVLGVFDGLSALVSAPETAPQIGGIVAGSTFKGLLCGYLIGWFARKKNSTPAGVVFGLVTGLFLAYLVSLMQKMGGQPAYYWEIMLPGAILGIIVGYATQKFQERAAPAR
;
A
#
# COMPACT_ATOMS: atom_id res chain seq x y z
N MET A 1 -4.56 -18.32 -5.55
CA MET A 1 -5.50 -17.46 -4.79
C MET A 1 -6.19 -16.51 -5.78
N LYS A 2 -7.21 -15.73 -5.39
CA LYS A 2 -7.74 -14.69 -6.29
C LYS A 2 -6.81 -13.46 -6.22
N LYS A 3 -6.46 -12.83 -7.34
CA LYS A 3 -5.57 -11.66 -7.39
C LYS A 3 -5.94 -10.54 -6.37
N PRO A 4 -7.22 -10.19 -6.15
CA PRO A 4 -7.62 -9.24 -5.10
C PRO A 4 -7.26 -9.67 -3.68
N VAL A 5 -7.39 -10.97 -3.35
CA VAL A 5 -7.08 -11.50 -2.01
C VAL A 5 -5.58 -11.50 -1.77
N PHE A 6 -4.79 -11.88 -2.77
CA PHE A 6 -3.33 -11.79 -2.70
C PHE A 6 -2.86 -10.35 -2.52
N GLY A 7 -3.40 -9.42 -3.32
CA GLY A 7 -3.10 -8.00 -3.19
C GLY A 7 -3.48 -7.45 -1.82
N LEU A 8 -4.66 -7.77 -1.31
CA LEU A 8 -5.13 -7.35 0.02
C LEU A 8 -4.18 -7.83 1.12
N LEU A 9 -3.82 -9.12 1.15
CA LEU A 9 -2.92 -9.65 2.19
C LEU A 9 -1.52 -9.02 2.12
N LEU A 10 -0.94 -8.94 0.92
CA LEU A 10 0.37 -8.33 0.72
C LEU A 10 0.36 -6.85 1.09
N GLY A 11 -0.67 -6.12 0.67
CA GLY A 11 -0.86 -4.71 1.01
C GLY A 11 -1.05 -4.49 2.50
N GLY A 12 -1.79 -5.36 3.20
CA GLY A 12 -1.97 -5.29 4.65
C GLY A 12 -0.65 -5.49 5.41
N VAL A 13 0.13 -6.51 5.04
CA VAL A 13 1.45 -6.77 5.65
C VAL A 13 2.40 -5.60 5.41
N LEU A 14 2.52 -5.15 4.16
CA LEU A 14 3.38 -4.01 3.83
C LEU A 14 2.87 -2.70 4.47
N GLY A 15 1.55 -2.58 4.69
CA GLY A 15 0.93 -1.44 5.36
C GLY A 15 1.37 -1.29 6.83
N VAL A 16 1.60 -2.40 7.52
CA VAL A 16 2.20 -2.38 8.87
C VAL A 16 3.61 -1.77 8.80
N PHE A 17 4.43 -2.21 7.86
CA PHE A 17 5.80 -1.69 7.69
C PHE A 17 5.83 -0.23 7.27
N ASP A 18 4.90 0.20 6.41
CA ASP A 18 4.70 1.60 6.06
C ASP A 18 4.37 2.45 7.29
N GLY A 19 3.48 1.99 8.17
CA GLY A 19 3.18 2.69 9.43
C GLY A 19 4.37 2.72 10.40
N LEU A 20 5.11 1.61 10.50
CA LEU A 20 6.30 1.52 11.35
C LEU A 20 7.46 2.39 10.84
N SER A 21 7.49 2.72 9.54
CA SER A 21 8.50 3.62 8.98
C SER A 21 8.49 5.01 9.65
N ALA A 22 7.34 5.43 10.19
CA ALA A 22 7.19 6.67 10.96
C ALA A 22 8.10 6.75 12.19
N LEU A 23 8.48 5.62 12.80
CA LEU A 23 9.43 5.63 13.92
C LEU A 23 10.83 6.11 13.53
N VAL A 24 11.19 5.93 12.25
CA VAL A 24 12.49 6.32 11.71
C VAL A 24 12.41 7.69 11.05
N SER A 25 11.32 7.97 10.35
CA SER A 25 11.16 9.18 9.55
C SER A 25 10.57 10.37 10.32
N ALA A 26 9.78 10.13 11.37
CA ALA A 26 9.17 11.15 12.23
C ALA A 26 9.13 10.65 13.69
N PRO A 27 10.28 10.50 14.36
CA PRO A 27 10.39 9.90 15.69
C PRO A 27 9.54 10.62 16.77
N GLU A 28 9.22 11.90 16.57
CA GLU A 28 8.32 12.68 17.41
C GLU A 28 6.88 12.13 17.46
N THR A 29 6.48 11.33 16.46
CA THR A 29 5.15 10.70 16.39
C THR A 29 5.08 9.35 17.11
N ALA A 30 6.18 8.90 17.75
CA ALA A 30 6.23 7.64 18.49
C ALA A 30 5.09 7.42 19.51
N PRO A 31 4.61 8.45 20.26
CA PRO A 31 3.47 8.28 21.17
C PRO A 31 2.16 7.90 20.47
N GLN A 32 2.04 8.18 19.17
CA GLN A 32 0.84 7.95 18.34
C GLN A 32 1.03 6.80 17.35
N ILE A 33 2.14 6.05 17.45
CA ILE A 33 2.52 5.04 16.47
C ILE A 33 1.47 3.95 16.28
N GLY A 34 0.75 3.58 17.34
CA GLY A 34 -0.33 2.60 17.25
C GLY A 34 -1.45 3.04 16.28
N GLY A 35 -1.82 4.32 16.32
CA GLY A 35 -2.80 4.90 15.40
C GLY A 35 -2.26 5.01 13.98
N ILE A 36 -0.98 5.35 13.82
CA ILE A 36 -0.31 5.43 12.51
C ILE A 36 -0.25 4.05 11.86
N VAL A 37 0.18 3.02 12.60
CA VAL A 37 0.24 1.64 12.11
C VAL A 37 -1.15 1.12 11.74
N ALA A 38 -2.17 1.38 12.56
CA ALA A 38 -3.54 1.01 12.24
C ALA A 38 -4.04 1.69 10.95
N GLY A 39 -3.81 3.00 10.81
CA GLY A 39 -4.15 3.76 9.61
C GLY A 39 -3.43 3.27 8.36
N SER A 40 -2.11 3.04 8.44
CA SER A 40 -1.30 2.52 7.34
C SER A 40 -1.63 1.07 6.98
N THR A 41 -2.03 0.25 7.94
CA THR A 41 -2.52 -1.11 7.67
C THR A 41 -3.83 -1.07 6.87
N PHE A 42 -4.79 -0.24 7.30
CA PHE A 42 -6.06 -0.08 6.58
C PHE A 42 -5.84 0.47 5.16
N LYS A 43 -4.99 1.52 5.04
CA LYS A 43 -4.52 2.06 3.75
C LYS A 43 -3.93 0.96 2.87
N GLY A 44 -3.03 0.14 3.44
CA GLY A 44 -2.36 -0.96 2.76
C GLY A 44 -3.32 -2.04 2.26
N LEU A 45 -4.29 -2.45 3.09
CA LEU A 45 -5.34 -3.40 2.72
C LEU A 45 -6.17 -2.87 1.54
N LEU A 46 -6.62 -1.62 1.62
CA LEU A 46 -7.42 -0.97 0.57
C LEU A 46 -6.62 -0.83 -0.73
N CYS A 47 -5.38 -0.33 -0.64
CA CYS A 47 -4.45 -0.23 -1.77
C CYS A 47 -4.25 -1.59 -2.44
N GLY A 48 -3.94 -2.60 -1.64
CA GLY A 48 -3.70 -3.95 -2.14
C GLY A 48 -4.92 -4.60 -2.78
N TYR A 49 -6.11 -4.38 -2.22
CA TYR A 49 -7.37 -4.83 -2.82
C TYR A 49 -7.60 -4.21 -4.20
N LEU A 50 -7.47 -2.88 -4.31
CA LEU A 50 -7.66 -2.14 -5.57
C LEU A 50 -6.67 -2.59 -6.64
N ILE A 51 -5.40 -2.75 -6.27
CA ILE A 51 -4.35 -3.23 -7.18
C ILE A 51 -4.64 -4.67 -7.62
N GLY A 52 -5.00 -5.56 -6.69
CA GLY A 52 -5.31 -6.95 -7.03
C GLY A 52 -6.59 -7.08 -7.88
N TRP A 53 -7.57 -6.20 -7.71
CA TRP A 53 -8.73 -6.08 -8.60
C TRP A 53 -8.33 -5.61 -10.00
N PHE A 54 -7.50 -4.58 -10.10
CA PHE A 54 -6.98 -4.10 -11.39
C PHE A 54 -6.20 -5.19 -12.12
N ALA A 55 -5.33 -5.91 -11.40
CA ALA A 55 -4.54 -7.01 -11.94
C ALA A 55 -5.40 -8.19 -12.44
N ARG A 56 -6.61 -8.35 -11.89
CA ARG A 56 -7.58 -9.34 -12.40
C ARG A 56 -8.15 -8.94 -13.77
N LYS A 57 -8.28 -7.64 -14.03
CA LYS A 57 -8.86 -7.10 -15.27
C LYS A 57 -7.82 -6.87 -16.37
N LYS A 58 -6.57 -6.57 -16.00
CA LYS A 58 -5.48 -6.27 -16.93
C LYS A 58 -4.24 -7.09 -16.59
N ASN A 59 -3.82 -7.95 -17.51
CA ASN A 59 -2.57 -8.71 -17.44
C ASN A 59 -1.43 -7.90 -18.07
N SER A 60 -0.92 -6.91 -17.34
CA SER A 60 0.21 -6.10 -17.80
C SER A 60 1.01 -5.63 -16.60
N THR A 61 2.26 -6.06 -16.51
CA THR A 61 3.17 -5.72 -15.42
C THR A 61 3.43 -4.21 -15.34
N PRO A 62 3.79 -3.51 -16.44
CA PRO A 62 3.98 -2.06 -16.38
C PRO A 62 2.71 -1.32 -15.95
N ALA A 63 1.54 -1.72 -16.46
CA ALA A 63 0.28 -1.10 -16.06
C ALA A 63 -0.05 -1.35 -14.58
N GLY A 64 0.23 -2.57 -14.07
CA GLY A 64 0.04 -2.89 -12.65
C GLY A 64 0.96 -2.10 -11.73
N VAL A 65 2.23 -1.89 -12.13
CA VAL A 65 3.19 -1.07 -11.38
C VAL A 65 2.76 0.39 -11.35
N VAL A 66 2.40 0.97 -12.50
CA VAL A 66 1.92 2.36 -12.59
C VAL A 66 0.63 2.55 -11.78
N PHE A 67 -0.32 1.62 -11.91
CA PHE A 67 -1.56 1.66 -11.14
C PHE A 67 -1.28 1.55 -9.63
N GLY A 68 -0.35 0.68 -9.23
CA GLY A 68 0.08 0.53 -7.86
C GLY A 68 0.73 1.80 -7.30
N LEU A 69 1.64 2.42 -8.05
CA LEU A 69 2.26 3.69 -7.71
C LEU A 69 1.22 4.79 -7.50
N VAL A 70 0.32 4.98 -8.46
CA VAL A 70 -0.72 6.02 -8.41
C VAL A 70 -1.66 5.78 -7.23
N THR A 71 -2.11 4.53 -7.03
CA THR A 71 -3.01 4.18 -5.93
C THR A 71 -2.34 4.37 -4.57
N GLY A 72 -1.08 3.93 -4.43
CA GLY A 72 -0.29 4.09 -3.21
C GLY A 72 -0.07 5.55 -2.86
N LEU A 73 0.35 6.37 -3.83
CA LEU A 73 0.54 7.82 -3.66
C LEU A 73 -0.77 8.52 -3.32
N PHE A 74 -1.85 8.22 -4.04
CA PHE A 74 -3.15 8.85 -3.84
C PHE A 74 -3.69 8.58 -2.44
N LEU A 75 -3.67 7.32 -2.00
CA LEU A 75 -4.15 6.96 -0.67
C LEU A 75 -3.24 7.51 0.43
N ALA A 76 -1.92 7.52 0.22
CA ALA A 76 -0.98 8.10 1.17
C ALA A 76 -1.15 9.63 1.30
N TYR A 77 -1.41 10.32 0.19
CA TYR A 77 -1.73 11.74 0.19
C TYR A 77 -3.02 12.03 0.98
N LEU A 78 -4.08 11.23 0.80
CA LEU A 78 -5.31 11.38 1.58
C LEU A 78 -5.06 11.20 3.08
N VAL A 79 -4.22 10.24 3.48
CA VAL A 79 -3.85 10.05 4.90
C VAL A 79 -3.07 11.25 5.44
N SER A 80 -2.09 11.77 4.68
CA SER A 80 -1.35 12.97 5.07
C SER A 80 -2.26 14.20 5.20
N LEU A 81 -3.23 14.35 4.30
CA LEU A 81 -4.23 15.42 4.37
C LEU A 81 -5.14 15.28 5.60
N MET A 82 -5.56 14.05 5.94
CA MET A 82 -6.35 13.80 7.15
C MET A 82 -5.56 14.12 8.42
N GLN A 83 -4.26 13.81 8.47
CA GLN A 83 -3.39 14.20 9.59
C GLN A 83 -3.28 15.72 9.72
N LYS A 84 -3.09 16.42 8.59
CA LYS A 84 -3.07 17.88 8.55
C LYS A 84 -4.38 18.49 9.04
N MET A 85 -5.52 17.96 8.62
CA MET A 85 -6.84 18.39 9.10
C MET A 85 -7.06 18.06 10.59
N GLY A 86 -6.43 16.99 11.09
CA GLY A 86 -6.40 16.62 12.50
C GLY A 86 -5.44 17.44 13.36
N GLY A 87 -4.82 18.49 12.82
CA GLY A 87 -3.92 19.39 13.54
C GLY A 87 -2.47 18.90 13.66
N GLN A 88 -2.11 17.79 13.00
CA GLN A 88 -0.72 17.33 12.92
C GLN A 88 0.04 18.00 11.77
N PRO A 89 1.38 18.11 11.85
CA PRO A 89 2.18 18.53 10.71
C PRO A 89 1.99 17.57 9.53
N ALA A 90 2.04 18.11 8.32
CA ALA A 90 1.78 17.33 7.12
C ALA A 90 3.05 16.58 6.70
N TYR A 91 3.18 15.34 7.16
CA TYR A 91 4.26 14.42 6.80
C TYR A 91 4.07 13.85 5.39
N TYR A 92 4.19 14.71 4.38
CA TYR A 92 3.97 14.29 2.99
C TYR A 92 5.03 13.30 2.55
N TRP A 93 6.30 13.58 2.82
CA TRP A 93 7.40 12.76 2.31
C TRP A 93 7.45 11.40 3.00
N GLU A 94 7.31 11.42 4.32
CA GLU A 94 7.42 10.28 5.21
C GLU A 94 6.26 9.29 5.04
N ILE A 95 5.09 9.75 4.58
CA ILE A 95 3.91 8.91 4.35
C ILE A 95 3.76 8.53 2.88
N MET A 96 4.03 9.46 1.95
CA MET A 96 3.83 9.22 0.53
C MET A 96 4.91 8.32 -0.05
N LEU A 97 6.18 8.48 0.36
CA LEU A 97 7.27 7.67 -0.20
C LEU A 97 7.13 6.18 0.14
N PRO A 98 6.94 5.76 1.40
CA PRO A 98 6.80 4.34 1.72
C PRO A 98 5.49 3.77 1.15
N GLY A 99 4.42 4.58 1.11
CA GLY A 99 3.14 4.21 0.50
C GLY A 99 3.24 3.99 -1.02
N ALA A 100 4.04 4.79 -1.73
CA ALA A 100 4.31 4.64 -3.15
C ALA A 100 5.10 3.35 -3.43
N ILE A 101 6.14 3.09 -2.63
CA ILE A 101 6.97 1.89 -2.75
C ILE A 101 6.13 0.64 -2.50
N LEU A 102 5.31 0.64 -1.45
CA LEU A 102 4.33 -0.42 -1.18
C LEU A 102 3.43 -0.67 -2.39
N GLY A 103 2.85 0.40 -2.96
CA GLY A 103 2.00 0.32 -4.13
C GLY A 103 2.69 -0.31 -5.33
N ILE A 104 3.94 0.07 -5.61
CA ILE A 104 4.78 -0.52 -6.67
C ILE A 104 4.98 -2.02 -6.42
N ILE A 105 5.38 -2.41 -5.20
CA ILE A 105 5.66 -3.81 -4.84
C ILE A 105 4.40 -4.66 -5.03
N VAL A 106 3.26 -4.20 -4.51
CA VAL A 106 1.99 -4.92 -4.64
C VAL A 106 1.56 -5.00 -6.12
N GLY A 107 1.73 -3.91 -6.88
CA GLY A 107 1.44 -3.86 -8.32
C GLY A 107 2.26 -4.87 -9.12
N TYR A 108 3.56 -4.94 -8.86
CA TYR A 108 4.45 -5.92 -9.47
C TYR A 108 4.08 -7.35 -9.06
N ALA A 109 3.89 -7.59 -7.75
CA ALA A 109 3.70 -8.93 -7.22
C ALA A 109 2.35 -9.53 -7.66
N THR A 110 1.28 -8.74 -7.67
CA THR A 110 -0.06 -9.19 -8.10
C THR A 110 -0.12 -9.53 -9.60
N GLN A 111 0.72 -8.90 -10.42
CA GLN A 111 0.87 -9.24 -11.84
C GLN A 111 1.73 -10.49 -12.04
N LYS A 112 2.83 -10.64 -11.28
CA LYS A 112 3.83 -11.70 -11.50
C LYS A 112 3.52 -13.05 -10.83
N PHE A 113 2.97 -13.05 -9.60
CA PHE A 113 2.96 -14.25 -8.73
C PHE A 113 1.63 -15.03 -8.71
N GLN A 114 0.72 -14.85 -9.68
CA GLN A 114 -0.55 -15.60 -9.72
C GLN A 114 -0.86 -16.27 -11.07
N GLU A 115 0.01 -16.19 -12.08
CA GLU A 115 -0.16 -16.93 -13.35
C GLU A 115 0.20 -18.41 -13.28
N ARG A 116 0.79 -18.90 -12.18
CA ARG A 116 1.02 -20.35 -11.99
C ARG A 116 -0.19 -21.02 -11.34
N ALA A 117 -1.26 -21.15 -12.10
CA ALA A 117 -2.10 -22.34 -11.95
C ALA A 117 -1.22 -23.53 -12.39
N ALA A 118 -0.98 -24.48 -11.50
CA ALA A 118 -0.26 -25.70 -11.86
C ALA A 118 -0.93 -26.37 -13.07
N PRO A 119 -0.18 -26.95 -14.03
CA PRO A 119 -0.80 -27.80 -15.04
C PRO A 119 -1.53 -28.92 -14.30
N ALA A 120 -2.82 -29.08 -14.60
CA ALA A 120 -3.56 -30.25 -14.16
C ALA A 120 -2.80 -31.49 -14.69
N ARG A 121 -2.30 -32.31 -13.77
CA ARG A 121 -1.79 -33.65 -14.07
C ARG A 121 -2.92 -34.64 -13.89
#